data_AF-A0A4V2PJE5-F1
#
_entry.id   AF-A0A4V2PJE5-F1
#
_cell.length_a   1.000
_cell.length_b   1.000
_cell.length_c   1.000
_cell.angle_alpha   90.00
_cell.angle_beta   90.00
_cell.angle_gamma   90.00
#
_symmetry.space_group_name_H-M   'P 1'
#
loop_
_entity.id
_entity.type
_entity.pdbx_description
1 polymer ?
#
loop_
_entity_poly.entity_id
_entity_poly.type
_entity_poly.pdbx_seq_one_letter_code
_entity_poly.pdbx_strand_id
1 'polypeptide(L)'
;MTDDPANLRAAPPLYLTDHQLRDIVAPHIGVDRFRSILKALEAKGFPRQHTLFRGRYYPAVRTWLDASNGLGKTATIGMAADGEENWDAPKKRRPGPKMADAH
;
A
#
# COMPACT_ATOMS: atom_id res chain seq x y z
N MET A 1 18.90 32.50 -13.30
CA MET A 1 18.73 31.05 -13.54
C MET A 1 18.96 30.37 -12.19
N THR A 2 18.04 30.62 -11.27
CA THR A 2 18.08 30.11 -9.90
C THR A 2 16.62 29.83 -9.59
N ASP A 3 16.21 28.59 -9.82
CA ASP A 3 14.89 28.09 -9.46
C ASP A 3 15.03 27.46 -8.06
N ASP A 4 14.36 28.06 -7.10
CA ASP A 4 14.33 27.74 -5.66
C ASP A 4 12.93 28.19 -5.20
N PRO A 5 12.18 27.56 -4.26
CA PRO A 5 12.20 26.23 -3.66
C PRO A 5 10.80 25.58 -3.75
N ALA A 6 10.37 25.12 -4.93
CA ALA A 6 9.12 24.38 -5.07
C ALA A 6 9.36 22.87 -4.83
N ASN A 7 9.77 22.51 -3.62
CA ASN A 7 9.76 21.14 -3.12
C ASN A 7 8.31 20.68 -2.84
N LEU A 8 7.44 20.82 -3.83
CA LEU A 8 6.13 20.20 -3.87
C LEU A 8 6.33 18.71 -4.22
N ARG A 9 6.69 17.91 -3.21
CA ARG A 9 6.33 16.50 -3.02
C ARG A 9 6.21 15.68 -4.32
N ALA A 10 7.21 15.74 -5.21
CA ALA A 10 7.21 14.92 -6.41
C ALA A 10 7.20 13.46 -5.96
N ALA A 11 6.08 12.75 -6.21
CA ALA A 11 5.98 11.35 -5.88
C ALA A 11 7.18 10.62 -6.54
N PRO A 12 7.81 9.66 -5.83
CA PRO A 12 8.93 8.93 -6.41
C PRO A 12 8.49 8.29 -7.74
N PRO A 13 9.39 8.21 -8.73
CA PRO A 13 9.07 7.56 -9.99
C PRO A 13 8.63 6.12 -9.75
N LEU A 14 7.73 5.63 -10.61
CA LEU A 14 7.14 4.30 -10.46
C LEU A 14 8.20 3.18 -10.50
N TYR A 15 9.27 3.38 -11.27
CA TYR A 15 10.40 2.46 -11.34
C TYR A 15 11.63 3.12 -10.71
N LEU A 16 12.18 2.47 -9.69
CA LEU A 16 13.38 2.93 -9.00
C LEU A 16 14.56 2.02 -9.31
N THR A 17 15.72 2.62 -9.51
CA THR A 17 16.99 1.88 -9.49
C THR A 17 17.28 1.38 -8.07
N ASP A 18 18.13 0.36 -7.94
CA ASP A 18 18.56 -0.13 -6.61
C ASP A 18 19.20 0.99 -5.76
N HIS A 19 19.87 1.97 -6.40
CA HIS A 19 20.44 3.11 -5.70
C HIS A 19 19.36 4.03 -5.13
N GLN A 20 18.39 4.43 -5.96
CA GLN A 20 17.29 5.28 -5.51
C GLN A 20 16.42 4.58 -4.46
N LEU A 21 16.20 3.27 -4.62
CA LEU A 21 15.46 2.48 -3.66
C LEU A 21 16.20 2.42 -2.31
N ARG A 22 17.53 2.30 -2.32
CA ARG A 22 18.36 2.38 -1.11
C ARG A 22 18.18 3.73 -0.42
N ASP A 23 18.29 4.83 -1.17
CA ASP A 23 18.21 6.17 -0.61
C ASP A 23 16.86 6.43 0.07
N ILE A 24 15.78 5.84 -0.46
CA ILE A 24 14.42 5.96 0.10
C ILE A 24 14.18 5.02 1.28
N VAL A 25 14.58 3.75 1.18
CA VAL A 25 14.20 2.71 2.14
C VAL A 25 15.21 2.57 3.28
N ALA A 26 16.50 2.65 2.98
CA ALA A 26 17.56 2.38 3.94
C ALA A 26 18.86 3.12 3.57
N PRO A 27 18.90 4.46 3.66
CA PRO A 27 20.05 5.26 3.23
C PRO A 27 21.33 4.97 4.03
N HIS A 28 21.17 4.45 5.25
CA HIS A 28 22.26 4.05 6.15
C HIS A 28 22.96 2.73 5.74
N ILE A 29 22.38 1.96 4.80
CA ILE A 29 22.97 0.72 4.32
C ILE A 29 23.87 1.01 3.11
N GLY A 30 25.09 0.49 3.10
CA GLY A 30 26.00 0.60 1.95
C GLY A 30 25.48 -0.14 0.70
N VAL A 31 25.85 0.34 -0.49
CA VAL A 31 25.33 -0.13 -1.79
C VAL A 31 25.43 -1.65 -1.96
N ASP A 32 26.60 -2.25 -1.70
CA ASP A 32 26.83 -3.68 -1.92
C ASP A 32 26.08 -4.55 -0.92
N ARG A 33 25.96 -4.07 0.33
CA ARG A 33 25.13 -4.73 1.35
C ARG A 33 23.67 -4.67 0.96
N PHE A 34 23.20 -3.52 0.46
CA PHE A 34 21.82 -3.37 0.00
C PHE A 34 21.51 -4.30 -1.18
N ARG A 35 22.39 -4.41 -2.17
CA ARG A 35 22.23 -5.37 -3.28
C ARG A 35 22.16 -6.82 -2.79
N SER A 36 22.99 -7.20 -1.82
CA SER A 36 22.98 -8.54 -1.22
C SER A 36 21.66 -8.82 -0.49
N ILE A 37 21.14 -7.82 0.24
CA ILE A 37 19.83 -7.89 0.89
C ILE A 37 18.73 -8.07 -0.17
N LEU A 38 18.72 -7.26 -1.24
CA LEU A 38 17.73 -7.37 -2.31
C LEU A 38 17.69 -8.79 -2.91
N LYS A 39 18.84 -9.40 -3.19
CA LYS A 39 18.89 -10.80 -3.68
C LYS A 39 18.28 -11.79 -2.68
N ALA A 40 18.57 -11.63 -1.39
CA ALA A 40 17.99 -12.48 -0.35
C ALA A 40 16.47 -12.27 -0.20
N LEU A 41 15.99 -11.05 -0.40
CA LEU A 41 14.57 -10.71 -0.38
C LEU A 41 13.84 -11.22 -1.63
N GLU A 42 14.46 -11.19 -2.81
CA GLU A 42 13.90 -11.74 -4.05
C GLU A 42 13.58 -13.23 -3.92
N ALA A 43 14.39 -13.99 -3.18
CA ALA A 43 14.13 -15.39 -2.86
C ALA A 43 12.87 -15.57 -1.99
N LYS A 44 12.45 -14.52 -1.26
CA LYS A 44 11.26 -14.47 -0.42
C LYS A 44 10.06 -13.81 -1.11
N GLY A 45 10.16 -13.56 -2.42
CA GLY A 45 9.07 -12.94 -3.20
C GLY A 45 9.12 -11.42 -3.28
N PHE A 46 10.25 -10.79 -2.94
CA PHE A 46 10.43 -9.36 -3.15
C PHE A 46 10.39 -9.00 -4.66
N PRO A 47 9.79 -7.85 -5.04
CA PRO A 47 9.67 -7.45 -6.44
C PRO A 47 11.02 -7.38 -7.14
N ARG A 48 11.15 -8.11 -8.26
CA ARG A 48 12.36 -8.18 -9.09
C ARG A 48 12.51 -6.94 -9.96
N GLN A 49 13.73 -6.72 -10.44
CA GLN A 49 14.01 -5.66 -11.42
C GLN A 49 13.31 -5.95 -12.75
N HIS A 50 12.62 -4.95 -13.28
CA HIS A 50 11.97 -5.04 -14.58
C HIS A 50 13.01 -4.92 -15.70
N THR A 51 12.95 -5.80 -16.69
CA THR A 51 13.94 -5.86 -17.80
C THR A 51 13.90 -4.62 -18.69
N LEU A 52 12.71 -4.16 -19.09
CA LEU A 52 12.54 -2.99 -19.96
C LEU A 52 12.85 -1.66 -19.25
N PHE A 53 12.27 -1.43 -18.07
CA PHE A 53 12.42 -0.17 -17.34
C PHE A 53 13.68 -0.08 -16.47
N ARG A 54 14.47 -1.16 -16.41
CA ARG A 54 15.74 -1.27 -15.66
C ARG A 54 15.62 -0.80 -14.19
N GLY A 55 14.45 -1.00 -13.57
CA GLY A 55 14.15 -0.59 -12.20
C GLY A 55 13.06 -1.47 -11.57
N ARG A 56 12.86 -1.32 -10.26
CA ARG A 56 11.84 -2.04 -9.48
C ARG A 56 10.60 -1.18 -9.33
N TYR A 57 9.45 -1.80 -9.48
CA TYR A 57 8.16 -1.11 -9.32
C TYR A 57 7.95 -0.76 -7.84
N TYR A 58 8.08 0.52 -7.49
CA TYR A 58 8.08 1.00 -6.12
C TYR A 58 6.79 0.71 -5.35
N PRO A 59 5.58 0.83 -5.95
CA PRO A 59 4.35 0.50 -5.24
C PRO A 59 4.31 -0.95 -4.76
N ALA A 60 4.77 -1.91 -5.57
CA ALA A 60 4.85 -3.31 -5.16
C ALA A 60 5.89 -3.51 -4.04
N VAL A 61 7.03 -2.80 -4.10
CA VAL A 61 8.05 -2.85 -3.05
C VAL A 61 7.48 -2.36 -1.73
N ARG A 62 6.76 -1.23 -1.76
CA ARG A 62 6.11 -0.65 -0.58
C ARG A 62 5.07 -1.61 0.00
N THR A 63 4.18 -2.17 -0.82
CA THR A 63 3.18 -3.15 -0.35
C THR A 63 3.84 -4.37 0.30
N TRP A 64 4.92 -4.89 -0.28
CA TRP A 64 5.66 -6.01 0.29
C TRP A 64 6.28 -5.66 1.65
N LEU A 65 6.87 -4.46 1.77
CA LEU A 65 7.45 -3.97 3.03
C LEU A 65 6.36 -3.72 4.09
N ASP A 66 5.23 -3.12 3.71
CA ASP A 66 4.11 -2.87 4.60
C ASP A 66 3.54 -4.20 5.12
N ALA A 67 3.34 -5.19 4.25
CA ALA A 67 2.91 -6.53 4.64
C ALA A 67 3.92 -7.21 5.58
N SER A 68 5.22 -7.08 5.29
CA SER A 68 6.29 -7.66 6.11
C SER A 68 6.38 -7.05 7.51
N ASN A 69 5.98 -5.78 7.65
CA ASN A 69 5.93 -5.07 8.93
C ASN A 69 4.54 -5.14 9.61
N GLY A 70 3.65 -6.02 9.14
CA GLY A 70 2.32 -6.21 9.72
C GLY A 70 1.30 -5.10 9.41
N LEU A 71 1.65 -4.13 8.56
CA LEU A 71 0.77 -3.05 8.12
C LEU A 71 -0.22 -3.50 7.02
N GLY A 72 0.00 -4.68 6.43
CA GLY A 72 -0.82 -5.23 5.34
C GLY A 72 -2.23 -5.71 5.70
N LYS A 73 -2.69 -5.59 6.95
CA LYS A 73 -4.00 -6.13 7.40
C LYS A 73 -4.97 -5.09 7.99
N THR A 74 -4.62 -3.81 8.03
CA THR A 74 -5.51 -2.76 8.59
C THR A 74 -6.03 -1.79 7.52
N ALA A 75 -5.80 -2.09 6.23
CA ALA A 75 -6.34 -1.33 5.10
C ALA A 75 -7.38 -2.11 4.26
N THR A 76 -7.87 -3.26 4.73
CA THR A 76 -9.18 -3.79 4.31
C THR A 76 -10.27 -3.22 5.20
N ILE A 77 -10.42 -1.89 5.18
CA ILE A 77 -11.76 -1.30 5.30
C ILE A 77 -12.23 -1.19 3.84
N GLY A 78 -13.07 -2.12 3.40
CA GLY A 78 -13.77 -2.01 2.10
C GLY A 78 -13.31 -2.96 0.97
N MET A 79 -13.24 -4.26 1.24
CA MET A 79 -13.68 -5.27 0.26
C MET A 79 -14.70 -6.19 0.93
N ALA A 80 -15.73 -5.59 1.52
CA ALA A 80 -17.03 -6.23 1.43
C ALA A 80 -17.38 -6.16 -0.06
N ALA A 81 -17.71 -7.29 -0.69
CA ALA A 81 -18.35 -7.26 -1.99
C ALA A 81 -19.53 -6.28 -1.86
N ASP A 82 -19.49 -5.20 -2.64
CA ASP A 82 -20.61 -4.28 -2.71
C ASP A 82 -21.79 -5.10 -3.23
N GLY A 83 -22.71 -5.42 -2.32
CA GLY A 83 -23.92 -6.14 -2.68
C GLY A 83 -24.74 -5.21 -3.57
N GLU A 84 -25.19 -5.73 -4.70
CA GLU A 84 -25.99 -5.04 -5.71
C GLU A 84 -26.90 -3.95 -5.11
N GLU A 85 -26.51 -2.67 -5.30
CA GLU A 85 -27.22 -1.53 -4.72
C GLU A 85 -28.60 -1.39 -5.39
N ASN A 86 -29.63 -1.87 -4.70
CA ASN A 86 -31.02 -1.69 -5.10
C ASN A 86 -31.52 -0.30 -4.64
N TRP A 87 -31.48 0.66 -5.55
CA TRP A 87 -31.87 2.06 -5.31
C TRP A 87 -33.37 2.29 -5.09
N ASP A 88 -34.21 1.25 -5.13
CA ASP A 88 -35.68 1.34 -4.96
C ASP A 88 -36.21 0.71 -3.65
N ALA A 89 -35.37 0.55 -2.62
CA ALA A 89 -35.83 -0.05 -1.37
C ALA A 89 -36.77 0.89 -0.57
N PRO A 90 -38.06 0.55 -0.35
CA PRO A 90 -38.95 1.37 0.48
C PRO A 90 -38.54 1.30 1.95
N LYS A 91 -38.49 2.46 2.63
CA LYS A 91 -38.15 2.60 4.06
C LYS A 91 -39.04 1.71 4.93
N LYS A 92 -38.53 0.55 5.36
CA LYS A 92 -39.17 -0.26 6.40
C LYS A 92 -39.09 0.46 7.74
N ARG A 93 -40.22 1.00 8.19
CA ARG A 93 -40.41 1.52 9.56
C ARG A 93 -40.22 0.35 10.54
N ARG A 94 -39.29 0.48 11.48
CA ARG A 94 -39.16 -0.48 12.59
C ARG A 94 -40.38 -0.35 13.51
N PRO A 95 -41.07 -1.45 13.87
CA PRO A 95 -42.08 -1.42 14.91
C PRO A 95 -41.39 -1.16 16.26
N GLY A 96 -41.83 -0.15 17.01
CA GLY A 96 -41.38 0.08 18.37
C GLY A 96 -41.78 -1.08 19.29
N PRO A 97 -40.99 -1.38 20.33
CA PRO A 97 -41.28 -2.48 21.25
C PRO A 97 -42.57 -2.20 22.02
N LYS A 98 -43.51 -3.14 21.95
CA LYS A 98 -44.77 -3.15 22.69
C LYS A 98 -44.46 -3.63 24.11
N MET A 99 -44.49 -2.73 25.10
CA MET A 99 -44.44 -3.12 26.51
C MET A 99 -45.73 -3.90 26.81
N ALA A 100 -45.58 -5.11 27.31
CA ALA A 100 -46.68 -5.95 27.78
C ALA A 100 -46.65 -5.98 29.31
N ASP A 101 -47.81 -5.72 29.91
CA ASP A 101 -48.13 -5.88 31.33
C ASP A 101 -48.02 -7.34 31.80
N ALA A 102 -47.55 -7.53 33.05
CA ALA A 102 -47.81 -8.64 34.00
C ALA A 102 -46.94 -8.35 35.24
N HIS A 103 -47.36 -8.40 36.51
CA HIS A 103 -48.43 -9.12 37.22
C HIS A 103 -48.76 -8.35 38.51
#